data_AF-A0A6B2T7F2-F1
#
_entry.id   AF-A0A6B2T7F2-F1
#
_cell.length_a   1.000
_cell.length_b   1.000
_cell.length_c   1.000
_cell.angle_alpha   90.00
_cell.angle_beta   90.00
_cell.angle_gamma   90.00
#
_symmetry.space_group_name_H-M   'P 1'
#
loop_
_entity.id
_entity.type
_entity.pdbx_description
1 polymer ?
#
loop_
_entity_poly.entity_id
_entity_poly.type
_entity_poly.pdbx_seq_one_letter_code
_entity_poly.pdbx_strand_id
1 'polypeptide(L)'
;MNDQPNRRPRKPSGKSGKPYRRPQKDPVRFLAFEALRAVDERDAYANLVLPPLLRKAREKGDFDARDAALATELVYGTLRRQGTYDAIVAACIDRPLREVDPPVLDVLNLGVHQLLGTRIPTHAAVSASVELARVVLGDGRAKFVNAVLRKVSQDDLDGWVQKVAPPYDEDAEDHLAVVHSHPRWVVSALWDSLGGGRAGIEDLLEADNERPEVTLVARPGRTTADELLDSVGEDSALPGRWSPHAVRLSEGGEPGSLEAVREGRAG
;
A
#
# COMPACT_ATOMS: atom_id res chain seq x y z
N MET A 1 -30.86 74.02 10.74
CA MET A 1 -30.24 72.76 11.18
C MET A 1 -31.16 71.60 10.80
N ASN A 2 -30.80 70.81 9.79
CA ASN A 2 -31.05 69.36 9.70
C ASN A 2 -30.58 68.90 8.33
N ASP A 3 -29.35 68.39 8.29
CA ASP A 3 -28.75 67.73 7.14
C ASP A 3 -28.53 66.26 7.55
N GLN A 4 -29.32 65.35 6.98
CA GLN A 4 -29.15 63.90 7.18
C GLN A 4 -28.49 63.32 5.92
N PRO A 5 -27.33 62.63 6.04
CA PRO A 5 -26.69 62.02 4.88
C PRO A 5 -27.38 60.71 4.51
N ASN A 6 -27.82 60.66 3.26
CA ASN A 6 -28.42 59.51 2.59
C ASN A 6 -27.42 58.34 2.47
N ARG A 7 -27.58 57.29 3.30
CA ARG A 7 -26.76 56.06 3.23
C ARG A 7 -27.28 55.14 2.11
N ARG A 8 -26.52 55.03 1.01
CA ARG A 8 -26.74 54.01 -0.02
C ARG A 8 -26.48 52.60 0.55
N PRO A 9 -27.27 51.58 0.18
CA PRO A 9 -27.04 50.21 0.62
C PRO A 9 -25.79 49.63 -0.08
N ARG A 10 -24.85 49.09 0.71
CA ARG A 10 -23.69 48.33 0.21
C ARG A 10 -24.19 47.00 -0.37
N LYS A 11 -23.92 46.75 -1.65
CA LYS A 11 -24.10 45.41 -2.26
C LYS A 11 -23.19 44.40 -1.54
N PRO A 12 -23.66 43.19 -1.24
CA PRO A 12 -22.81 42.15 -0.69
C PRO A 12 -21.79 41.74 -1.75
N SER A 13 -20.51 41.81 -1.41
CA SER A 13 -19.41 41.28 -2.22
C SER A 13 -19.48 39.76 -2.22
N GLY A 14 -20.21 39.20 -3.18
CA GLY A 14 -20.14 37.78 -3.48
C GLY A 14 -18.71 37.41 -3.85
N LYS A 15 -18.00 36.72 -2.95
CA LYS A 15 -16.78 36.00 -3.32
C LYS A 15 -17.20 34.99 -4.41
N SER A 16 -16.79 35.24 -5.65
CA SER A 16 -16.95 34.28 -6.73
C SER A 16 -16.23 32.99 -6.32
N GLY A 17 -16.99 31.97 -5.93
CA GLY A 17 -16.43 30.64 -5.69
C GLY A 17 -15.70 30.18 -6.95
N LYS A 18 -14.50 29.61 -6.81
CA LYS A 18 -13.79 29.02 -7.94
C LYS A 18 -14.75 28.04 -8.65
N PRO A 19 -14.80 28.06 -10.00
CA PRO A 19 -15.66 27.14 -10.74
C PRO A 19 -15.35 25.69 -10.37
N TYR A 20 -16.40 24.88 -10.22
CA TYR A 20 -16.26 23.47 -9.86
C TYR A 20 -15.45 22.75 -10.94
N ARG A 21 -14.27 22.22 -10.56
CA ARG A 21 -13.44 21.39 -11.43
C ARG A 21 -13.81 19.93 -11.21
N ARG A 22 -14.14 19.22 -12.30
CA ARG A 22 -14.36 17.76 -12.26
C ARG A 22 -13.09 17.05 -11.76
N PRO A 23 -13.21 16.06 -10.85
CA PRO A 23 -12.08 15.28 -10.38
C PRO A 23 -11.37 14.58 -11.54
N GLN A 24 -10.04 14.52 -11.48
CA GLN A 24 -9.24 13.82 -12.48
C GLN A 24 -8.90 12.42 -11.98
N LYS A 25 -9.20 11.41 -12.82
CA LYS A 25 -8.88 10.02 -12.52
C LYS A 25 -7.42 9.73 -12.88
N ASP A 26 -6.60 9.52 -11.85
CA ASP A 26 -5.28 8.93 -11.98
C ASP A 26 -5.42 7.41 -12.16
N PRO A 27 -5.00 6.83 -13.30
CA PRO A 27 -5.20 5.42 -13.59
C PRO A 27 -4.44 4.49 -12.62
N VAL A 28 -3.27 4.88 -12.15
CA VAL A 28 -2.41 4.06 -11.27
C VAL A 28 -3.03 3.93 -9.89
N ARG A 29 -3.38 5.08 -9.29
CA ARG A 29 -3.98 5.12 -7.95
C ARG A 29 -5.39 4.54 -7.94
N PHE A 30 -6.13 4.74 -9.03
CA PHE A 30 -7.46 4.13 -9.17
C PHE A 30 -7.36 2.60 -9.26
N LEU A 31 -6.40 2.06 -10.03
CA LEU A 31 -6.18 0.62 -10.10
C LEU A 31 -5.77 0.05 -8.73
N ALA A 32 -4.87 0.74 -8.02
CA ALA A 32 -4.48 0.35 -6.67
C ALA A 32 -5.69 0.30 -5.72
N PHE A 33 -6.55 1.32 -5.74
CA PHE A 33 -7.79 1.34 -4.98
C PHE A 33 -8.73 0.19 -5.36
N GLU A 34 -8.93 -0.10 -6.66
CA GLU A 34 -9.76 -1.23 -7.09
C GLU A 34 -9.22 -2.57 -6.58
N ALA A 35 -7.90 -2.74 -6.56
CA ALA A 35 -7.27 -3.93 -6.02
C ALA A 35 -7.47 -4.05 -4.50
N LEU A 36 -7.24 -2.96 -3.74
CA LEU A 36 -7.47 -2.94 -2.29
C LEU A 36 -8.94 -3.22 -1.93
N ARG A 37 -9.89 -2.59 -2.64
CA ARG A 37 -11.33 -2.89 -2.49
C ARG A 37 -11.67 -4.34 -2.73
N ALA A 38 -11.08 -4.95 -3.77
CA ALA A 38 -11.34 -6.33 -4.09
C ALA A 38 -10.76 -7.30 -3.04
N VAL A 39 -9.63 -6.97 -2.43
CA VAL A 39 -9.07 -7.73 -1.29
C VAL A 39 -9.99 -7.62 -0.08
N ASP A 40 -10.38 -6.39 0.30
CA ASP A 40 -11.25 -6.12 1.47
C ASP A 40 -12.65 -6.74 1.33
N GLU A 41 -13.30 -6.64 0.17
CA GLU A 41 -14.68 -7.13 -0.01
C GLU A 41 -14.81 -8.63 -0.25
N ARG A 42 -13.79 -9.26 -0.84
CA ARG A 42 -13.92 -10.62 -1.40
C ARG A 42 -13.00 -11.63 -0.75
N ASP A 43 -12.28 -11.23 0.31
CA ASP A 43 -11.22 -12.02 0.94
C ASP A 43 -10.26 -12.61 -0.12
N ALA A 44 -10.04 -11.82 -1.17
CA ALA A 44 -9.33 -12.27 -2.36
C ALA A 44 -7.84 -12.02 -2.16
N TYR A 45 -7.01 -13.00 -2.48
CA TYR A 45 -5.57 -12.84 -2.38
C TYR A 45 -5.06 -11.80 -3.39
N ALA A 46 -4.29 -10.82 -2.92
CA ALA A 46 -3.77 -9.72 -3.74
C ALA A 46 -2.98 -10.21 -4.97
N ASN A 47 -2.22 -11.30 -4.83
CA ASN A 47 -1.47 -11.94 -5.91
C ASN A 47 -2.35 -12.56 -7.00
N LEU A 48 -3.64 -12.79 -6.73
CA LEU A 48 -4.62 -13.27 -7.72
C LEU A 48 -5.41 -12.12 -8.34
N VAL A 49 -5.66 -11.05 -7.58
CA VAL A 49 -6.45 -9.89 -8.01
C VAL A 49 -5.65 -8.94 -8.90
N LEU A 50 -4.41 -8.63 -8.51
CA LEU A 50 -3.62 -7.58 -9.15
C LEU A 50 -3.19 -7.92 -10.59
N PRO A 51 -2.69 -9.13 -10.92
CA PRO A 51 -2.20 -9.40 -12.27
C PRO A 51 -3.26 -9.26 -13.37
N PRO A 52 -4.51 -9.76 -13.22
CA PRO A 52 -5.58 -9.50 -14.18
C PRO A 52 -5.91 -8.00 -14.36
N LEU A 53 -5.89 -7.21 -13.28
CA LEU A 53 -6.13 -5.76 -13.35
C LEU A 53 -5.03 -5.06 -14.13
N LEU A 54 -3.77 -5.38 -13.85
CA LEU A 54 -2.61 -4.82 -14.56
C LEU A 54 -2.62 -5.17 -16.06
N ARG A 55 -2.90 -6.42 -16.40
CA ARG A 55 -3.01 -6.86 -17.81
C ARG A 55 -4.10 -6.06 -18.54
N LYS A 56 -5.30 -5.98 -17.96
CA LYS A 56 -6.42 -5.23 -18.53
C LYS A 56 -6.12 -3.73 -18.67
N ALA A 57 -5.33 -3.16 -17.77
CA ALA A 57 -4.90 -1.76 -17.85
C ALA A 57 -3.92 -1.55 -19.01
N ARG A 58 -2.91 -2.42 -19.15
CA ARG A 58 -1.91 -2.39 -20.23
C ARG A 58 -2.53 -2.57 -21.62
N GLU A 59 -3.53 -3.44 -21.76
CA GLU A 59 -4.25 -3.66 -23.03
C GLU A 59 -4.90 -2.39 -23.60
N LYS A 60 -5.18 -1.38 -22.76
CA LYS A 60 -5.76 -0.10 -23.19
C LYS A 60 -4.73 0.85 -23.82
N GLY A 61 -3.44 0.52 -23.75
CA GLY A 61 -2.35 1.29 -24.37
C GLY A 61 -1.80 2.47 -23.56
N ASP A 62 -2.55 2.98 -22.57
CA ASP A 62 -2.18 4.16 -21.76
C ASP A 62 -1.63 3.80 -20.37
N PHE A 63 -1.07 2.60 -20.19
CA PHE A 63 -0.57 2.12 -18.90
C PHE A 63 0.73 1.35 -19.10
N ASP A 64 1.85 1.97 -18.75
CA ASP A 64 3.17 1.43 -19.06
C ASP A 64 3.75 0.55 -17.94
N ALA A 65 5.02 0.15 -18.09
CA ALA A 65 5.72 -0.66 -17.10
C ALA A 65 5.98 0.09 -15.78
N ARG A 66 6.22 1.41 -15.83
CA ARG A 66 6.44 2.24 -14.64
C ARG A 66 5.16 2.42 -13.85
N ASP A 67 4.05 2.62 -14.55
CA ASP A 67 2.70 2.67 -13.97
C ASP A 67 2.35 1.34 -13.28
N ALA A 68 2.67 0.22 -13.92
CA ALA A 68 2.47 -1.09 -13.33
C ALA A 68 3.33 -1.33 -12.09
N ALA A 69 4.60 -0.91 -12.12
CA ALA A 69 5.48 -1.00 -10.97
C ALA A 69 4.97 -0.13 -9.80
N LEU A 70 4.52 1.10 -10.09
CA LEU A 70 3.96 1.98 -9.07
C LEU A 70 2.64 1.43 -8.52
N ALA A 71 1.73 0.93 -9.35
CA ALA A 71 0.49 0.32 -8.86
C ALA A 71 0.77 -0.90 -7.96
N THR A 72 1.74 -1.73 -8.36
CA THR A 72 2.16 -2.92 -7.59
C THR A 72 2.74 -2.51 -6.23
N GLU A 73 3.60 -1.49 -6.22
CA GLU A 73 4.13 -0.89 -5.01
C GLU A 73 3.00 -0.41 -4.10
N LEU A 74 2.08 0.39 -4.64
CA LEU A 74 1.01 0.98 -3.86
C LEU A 74 0.09 -0.08 -3.24
N VAL A 75 -0.25 -1.15 -3.97
CA VAL A 75 -1.11 -2.22 -3.44
C VAL A 75 -0.39 -3.02 -2.37
N TYR A 76 0.76 -3.62 -2.69
CA TYR A 76 1.44 -4.50 -1.74
C TYR A 76 2.01 -3.73 -0.55
N GLY A 77 2.51 -2.51 -0.76
CA GLY A 77 3.03 -1.66 0.29
C GLY A 77 1.93 -1.20 1.25
N THR A 78 0.73 -0.93 0.76
CA THR A 78 -0.43 -0.60 1.62
C THR A 78 -0.86 -1.81 2.45
N LEU A 79 -1.02 -2.98 1.83
CA LEU A 79 -1.45 -4.20 2.53
C LEU A 79 -0.42 -4.66 3.58
N ARG A 80 0.87 -4.63 3.22
CA ARG A 80 1.98 -5.06 4.10
C ARG A 80 2.05 -4.25 5.39
N ARG A 81 1.68 -2.98 5.35
CA ARG A 81 1.75 -2.06 6.51
C ARG A 81 0.37 -1.67 7.03
N GLN A 82 -0.68 -2.39 6.66
CA GLN A 82 -2.06 -2.03 6.96
C GLN A 82 -2.30 -1.90 8.47
N GLY A 83 -1.79 -2.82 9.30
CA GLY A 83 -1.95 -2.76 10.75
C GLY A 83 -1.32 -1.51 11.36
N THR A 84 -0.11 -1.15 10.92
CA THR A 84 0.54 0.10 11.32
C THR A 84 -0.26 1.33 10.85
N TYR A 85 -0.71 1.33 9.59
CA TYR A 85 -1.45 2.46 9.02
C TYR A 85 -2.81 2.65 9.67
N ASP A 86 -3.51 1.58 10.00
CA ASP A 86 -4.77 1.61 10.75
C ASP A 86 -4.56 2.28 12.12
N ALA A 87 -3.51 1.90 12.87
CA ALA A 87 -3.18 2.55 14.14
C ALA A 87 -2.89 4.06 13.99
N ILE A 88 -2.17 4.44 12.93
CA ILE A 88 -1.89 5.86 12.60
C ILE A 88 -3.17 6.62 12.25
N VAL A 89 -4.04 6.03 11.41
CA VAL A 89 -5.32 6.64 11.03
C VAL A 89 -6.22 6.78 12.26
N ALA A 90 -6.25 5.78 13.15
CA ALA A 90 -7.02 5.81 14.39
C ALA A 90 -6.58 6.97 15.30
N ALA A 91 -5.28 7.21 15.44
CA ALA A 91 -4.75 8.37 16.17
C ALA A 91 -5.07 9.72 15.49
N CYS A 92 -5.44 9.69 14.21
CA CYS A 92 -5.75 10.87 13.42
C CYS A 92 -7.24 11.24 13.39
N ILE A 93 -8.14 10.42 13.94
CA ILE A 93 -9.59 10.62 13.88
C ILE A 93 -10.24 10.49 15.27
N ASP A 94 -11.40 11.12 15.43
CA ASP A 94 -12.11 11.16 16.73
C ASP A 94 -13.17 10.05 16.89
N ARG A 95 -13.10 8.99 16.07
CA ARG A 95 -14.05 7.87 16.08
C ARG A 95 -13.35 6.54 15.84
N PRO A 96 -13.89 5.40 16.29
CA PRO A 96 -13.33 4.09 15.97
C PRO A 96 -13.26 3.83 14.46
N LEU A 97 -12.20 3.16 13.98
CA LEU A 97 -12.05 2.80 12.55
C LEU A 97 -13.23 2.00 12.02
N ARG A 98 -13.81 1.09 12.82
CA ARG A 98 -15.00 0.29 12.47
C ARG A 98 -16.25 1.11 12.13
N GLU A 99 -16.26 2.41 12.44
CA GLU A 99 -17.35 3.34 12.11
C GLU A 99 -17.03 4.20 10.88
N VAL A 100 -15.86 4.00 10.27
CA VAL A 100 -15.46 4.61 9.01
C VAL A 100 -15.85 3.66 7.88
N ASP A 101 -16.48 4.21 6.84
CA ASP A 101 -16.88 3.49 5.64
C ASP A 101 -15.65 2.81 4.98
N PRO A 102 -15.66 1.49 4.70
CA PRO A 102 -14.47 0.78 4.23
C PRO A 102 -13.76 1.41 3.02
N PRO A 103 -14.46 1.84 1.94
CA PRO A 103 -13.84 2.56 0.83
C PRO A 103 -13.10 3.85 1.22
N VAL A 104 -13.48 4.50 2.34
CA VAL A 104 -12.76 5.65 2.88
C VAL A 104 -11.45 5.19 3.52
N LEU A 105 -11.47 4.08 4.27
CA LEU A 105 -10.27 3.50 4.88
C LEU A 105 -9.26 3.05 3.80
N ASP A 106 -9.70 2.45 2.69
CA ASP A 106 -8.78 2.08 1.61
C ASP A 106 -8.07 3.29 1.01
N VAL A 107 -8.79 4.38 0.77
CA VAL A 107 -8.18 5.62 0.25
C VAL A 107 -7.26 6.26 1.29
N LEU A 108 -7.62 6.20 2.58
CA LEU A 108 -6.77 6.68 3.65
C LEU A 108 -5.48 5.87 3.73
N ASN A 109 -5.55 4.55 3.87
CA ASN A 109 -4.40 3.67 3.98
C ASN A 109 -3.50 3.74 2.75
N LEU A 110 -4.08 3.80 1.54
CA LEU A 110 -3.32 4.06 0.31
C LEU A 110 -2.63 5.44 0.34
N GLY A 111 -3.28 6.47 0.90
CA GLY A 111 -2.71 7.80 1.08
C GLY A 111 -1.59 7.83 2.13
N VAL A 112 -1.77 7.12 3.25
CA VAL A 112 -0.76 6.97 4.31
C VAL A 112 0.46 6.24 3.77
N HIS A 113 0.26 5.15 3.01
CA HIS A 113 1.36 4.44 2.38
C HIS A 113 2.18 5.34 1.45
N GLN A 114 1.51 6.15 0.62
CA GLN A 114 2.22 7.11 -0.22
C GLN A 114 3.04 8.12 0.60
N LEU A 115 2.50 8.59 1.73
CA LEU A 115 3.16 9.57 2.59
C LEU A 115 4.37 9.00 3.35
N LEU A 116 4.22 7.80 3.91
CA LEU A 116 5.15 7.25 4.90
C LEU A 116 5.98 6.08 4.36
N GLY A 117 5.49 5.38 3.33
CA GLY A 117 6.11 4.18 2.76
C GLY A 117 6.76 4.39 1.39
N THR A 118 6.67 5.59 0.80
CA THR A 118 7.23 5.88 -0.54
C THR A 118 8.05 7.16 -0.55
N ARG A 119 8.75 7.41 -1.67
CA ARG A 119 9.49 8.65 -1.91
C ARG A 119 8.66 9.73 -2.63
N ILE A 120 7.34 9.56 -2.69
CA ILE A 120 6.44 10.52 -3.35
C ILE A 120 6.40 11.81 -2.51
N PRO A 121 6.60 13.00 -3.10
CA PRO A 121 6.51 14.25 -2.35
C PRO A 121 5.15 14.40 -1.64
N THR A 122 5.18 14.84 -0.38
CA THR A 122 4.00 14.96 0.49
C THR A 122 2.80 15.64 -0.19
N HIS A 123 3.03 16.78 -0.85
CA HIS A 123 1.97 17.53 -1.53
C HIS A 123 1.33 16.73 -2.68
N ALA A 124 2.13 15.94 -3.41
CA ALA A 124 1.66 15.10 -4.50
C ALA A 124 0.87 13.91 -3.97
N ALA A 125 1.35 13.24 -2.92
CA ALA A 125 0.64 12.15 -2.25
C ALA A 125 -0.73 12.59 -1.72
N VAL A 126 -0.79 13.72 -0.99
CA VAL A 126 -2.06 14.26 -0.48
C VAL A 126 -2.97 14.67 -1.63
N SER A 127 -2.48 15.45 -2.59
CA SER A 127 -3.31 15.94 -3.71
C SER A 127 -3.91 14.79 -4.51
N ALA A 128 -3.11 13.79 -4.85
CA ALA A 128 -3.57 12.66 -5.66
C ALA A 128 -4.53 11.74 -4.89
N SER A 129 -4.32 11.53 -3.59
CA SER A 129 -5.24 10.76 -2.75
C SER A 129 -6.58 11.48 -2.55
N VAL A 130 -6.56 12.81 -2.45
CA VAL A 130 -7.78 13.62 -2.39
C VAL A 130 -8.52 13.57 -3.73
N GLU A 131 -7.83 13.70 -4.87
CA GLU A 131 -8.47 13.55 -6.18
C GLU A 131 -9.07 12.14 -6.36
N LEU A 132 -8.36 11.08 -5.95
CA LEU A 132 -8.90 9.73 -5.91
C LEU A 132 -10.18 9.65 -5.05
N ALA A 133 -10.16 10.20 -3.82
CA ALA A 133 -11.33 10.25 -2.95
C ALA A 133 -12.51 10.98 -3.61
N ARG A 134 -12.25 12.08 -4.34
CA ARG A 134 -13.31 12.80 -5.07
C ARG A 134 -13.90 11.95 -6.19
N VAL A 135 -13.09 11.15 -6.88
CA VAL A 135 -13.53 10.24 -7.95
C VAL A 135 -14.38 9.11 -7.38
N VAL A 136 -13.98 8.47 -6.28
CA VAL A 136 -14.61 7.21 -5.81
C VAL A 136 -15.60 7.40 -4.65
N LEU A 137 -15.50 8.50 -3.89
CA LEU A 137 -16.30 8.76 -2.68
C LEU A 137 -17.11 10.07 -2.75
N GLY A 138 -16.78 10.95 -3.69
CA GLY A 138 -17.36 12.29 -3.84
C GLY A 138 -16.72 13.36 -2.93
N ASP A 139 -16.99 14.63 -3.21
CA ASP A 139 -16.29 15.77 -2.61
C ASP A 139 -16.44 15.87 -1.08
N GLY A 140 -17.54 15.38 -0.51
CA GLY A 140 -17.77 15.41 0.93
C GLY A 140 -16.74 14.59 1.70
N ARG A 141 -16.60 13.31 1.33
CA ARG A 141 -15.64 12.38 1.94
C ARG A 141 -14.20 12.75 1.60
N ALA A 142 -13.95 13.33 0.43
CA ALA A 142 -12.62 13.81 0.06
C ALA A 142 -12.05 14.89 1.00
N LYS A 143 -12.91 15.75 1.57
CA LYS A 143 -12.48 16.73 2.58
C LYS A 143 -11.99 16.06 3.86
N PHE A 144 -12.65 14.99 4.28
CA PHE A 144 -12.25 14.19 5.42
C PHE A 144 -10.89 13.51 5.16
N VAL A 145 -10.74 12.84 4.01
CA VAL A 145 -9.46 12.26 3.57
C VAL A 145 -8.34 13.29 3.59
N ASN A 146 -8.56 14.48 3.02
CA ASN A 146 -7.57 15.56 3.03
C ASN A 146 -7.19 15.99 4.46
N ALA A 147 -8.16 16.11 5.37
CA ALA A 147 -7.89 16.53 6.74
C ALA A 147 -7.04 15.49 7.48
N VAL A 148 -7.37 14.20 7.35
CA VAL A 148 -6.62 13.10 7.97
C VAL A 148 -5.21 13.02 7.39
N LEU A 149 -5.05 12.98 6.07
CA LEU A 149 -3.72 12.87 5.44
C LEU A 149 -2.82 14.07 5.73
N ARG A 150 -3.37 15.27 5.93
CA ARG A 150 -2.61 16.44 6.39
C ARG A 150 -2.11 16.29 7.82
N LYS A 151 -2.88 15.64 8.70
CA LYS A 151 -2.44 15.33 10.08
C LYS A 151 -1.35 14.25 10.03
N VAL A 152 -1.55 13.19 9.25
CA VAL A 152 -0.54 12.14 9.04
C VAL A 152 0.77 12.71 8.51
N SER A 153 0.73 13.65 7.57
CA SER A 153 1.95 14.24 6.97
C SER A 153 2.79 15.12 7.92
N GLN A 154 2.41 15.26 9.18
CA GLN A 154 3.15 16.05 10.18
C GLN A 154 4.32 15.28 10.81
N ASP A 155 4.40 13.99 10.56
CA ASP A 155 5.48 13.13 11.07
C ASP A 155 5.89 12.08 10.03
N ASP A 156 7.06 11.49 10.21
CA ASP A 156 7.50 10.33 9.45
C ASP A 156 6.99 9.02 10.07
N LEU A 157 7.34 7.88 9.45
CA LEU A 157 6.87 6.58 9.90
C LEU A 157 7.34 6.26 11.32
N ASP A 158 8.60 6.52 11.63
CA ASP A 158 9.21 6.20 12.92
C ASP A 158 8.59 7.04 14.04
N GLY A 159 8.41 8.34 13.78
CA GLY A 159 7.75 9.26 14.72
C GLY A 159 6.29 8.89 14.97
N TRP A 160 5.58 8.40 13.94
CA TRP A 160 4.24 7.85 14.13
C TRP A 160 4.24 6.57 14.94
N VAL A 161 5.09 5.59 14.61
CA VAL A 161 5.17 4.31 15.32
C VAL A 161 5.44 4.54 16.81
N GLN A 162 6.35 5.45 17.17
CA GLN A 162 6.61 5.83 18.56
C GLN A 162 5.39 6.40 19.30
N LYS A 163 4.44 7.02 18.59
CA LYS A 163 3.23 7.60 19.19
C LYS A 163 2.09 6.61 19.31
N VAL A 164 1.99 5.64 18.40
CA VAL A 164 0.82 4.75 18.30
C VAL A 164 1.08 3.33 18.81
N ALA A 165 2.33 2.87 18.83
CA ALA A 165 2.67 1.59 19.44
C ALA A 165 2.68 1.76 20.97
N PRO A 166 2.03 0.87 21.73
CA PRO A 166 2.15 0.89 23.19
C PRO A 166 3.60 0.62 23.62
N PRO A 167 4.03 1.05 24.82
CA PRO A 167 5.35 0.73 25.34
C PRO A 167 5.57 -0.78 25.39
N TYR A 168 6.73 -1.25 24.92
CA TYR A 168 7.02 -2.68 24.81
C TYR A 168 6.95 -3.41 26.16
N ASP A 169 7.34 -2.73 27.25
CA ASP A 169 7.30 -3.27 28.60
C ASP A 169 5.89 -3.36 29.19
N GLU A 170 4.94 -2.57 28.68
CA GLU A 170 3.53 -2.62 29.07
C GLU A 170 2.77 -3.69 28.27
N ASP A 171 2.95 -3.73 26.94
CA ASP A 171 2.31 -4.72 26.07
C ASP A 171 3.16 -5.05 24.83
N ALA A 172 4.08 -6.00 25.00
CA ALA A 172 5.03 -6.39 23.93
C ALA A 172 4.34 -6.95 22.68
N GLU A 173 3.27 -7.73 22.81
CA GLU A 173 2.60 -8.30 21.63
C GLU A 173 1.90 -7.23 20.79
N ASP A 174 1.23 -6.27 21.43
CA ASP A 174 0.58 -5.17 20.72
C ASP A 174 1.59 -4.18 20.14
N HIS A 175 2.69 -3.93 20.86
CA HIS A 175 3.81 -3.17 20.36
C HIS A 175 4.31 -3.78 19.04
N LEU A 176 4.66 -5.07 19.06
CA LEU A 176 5.15 -5.78 17.88
C LEU A 176 4.09 -5.82 16.76
N ALA A 177 2.81 -5.98 17.10
CA ALA A 177 1.71 -5.96 16.14
C ALA A 177 1.65 -4.63 15.38
N VAL A 178 1.82 -3.50 16.07
CA VAL A 178 1.81 -2.17 15.45
C VAL A 178 3.10 -1.89 14.69
N VAL A 179 4.27 -2.17 15.28
CA VAL A 179 5.59 -1.89 14.67
C VAL A 179 5.79 -2.71 13.39
N HIS A 180 5.46 -4.00 13.43
CA HIS A 180 5.65 -4.91 12.30
C HIS A 180 4.37 -5.11 11.47
N SER A 181 3.26 -4.43 11.77
CA SER A 181 2.02 -4.56 10.99
C SER A 181 1.46 -6.00 10.92
N HIS A 182 1.58 -6.75 12.02
CA HIS A 182 1.01 -8.09 12.14
C HIS A 182 -0.22 -8.05 13.04
N PRO A 183 -1.29 -8.81 12.75
CA PRO A 183 -2.36 -9.00 13.72
C PRO A 183 -1.78 -9.57 15.02
N ARG A 184 -2.26 -9.09 16.17
CA ARG A 184 -1.75 -9.53 17.49
C ARG A 184 -1.71 -11.05 17.64
N TRP A 185 -2.73 -11.75 17.16
CA TRP A 185 -2.79 -13.20 17.25
C TRP A 185 -1.69 -13.90 16.44
N VAL A 186 -1.24 -13.30 15.33
CA VAL A 186 -0.12 -13.80 14.52
C VAL A 186 1.19 -13.62 15.28
N VAL A 187 1.41 -12.45 15.88
CA VAL A 187 2.58 -12.18 16.74
C VAL A 187 2.65 -13.23 17.86
N SER A 188 1.55 -13.43 18.58
CA SER A 188 1.45 -14.41 19.67
C SER A 188 1.77 -15.83 19.19
N ALA A 189 1.19 -16.26 18.07
CA ALA A 189 1.43 -17.59 17.50
C ALA A 189 2.89 -17.82 17.05
N LEU A 190 3.53 -16.81 16.45
CA LEU A 190 4.93 -16.88 16.01
C LEU A 190 5.88 -16.86 17.20
N TRP A 191 5.57 -16.05 18.21
CA TRP A 191 6.30 -16.01 19.47
C TRP A 191 6.27 -17.37 20.17
N ASP A 192 5.09 -17.97 20.32
CA ASP A 192 4.94 -19.31 20.88
C ASP A 192 5.73 -20.36 20.07
N SER A 193 5.75 -20.24 18.74
CA SER A 193 6.50 -21.13 17.85
C SER A 193 8.02 -21.06 18.06
N LEU A 194 8.54 -19.92 18.54
CA LEU A 194 9.94 -19.75 18.94
C LEU A 194 10.24 -20.26 20.37
N GLY A 195 9.24 -20.82 21.05
CA GLY A 195 9.36 -21.35 22.41
C GLY A 195 9.01 -20.35 23.52
N GLY A 196 8.30 -19.26 23.20
CA GLY A 196 7.78 -18.31 24.19
C GLY A 196 8.82 -17.32 24.75
N GLY A 197 10.10 -17.45 24.39
CA GLY A 197 11.14 -16.48 24.71
C GLY A 197 11.08 -15.25 23.80
N ARG A 198 11.67 -14.13 24.24
CA ARG A 198 11.76 -12.89 23.42
C ARG A 198 12.80 -12.95 22.29
N ALA A 199 13.66 -13.95 22.27
CA ALA A 199 14.77 -14.00 21.33
C ALA A 199 14.28 -14.31 19.91
N GLY A 200 14.61 -13.43 18.95
CA GLY A 200 14.38 -13.65 17.52
C GLY A 200 12.98 -13.35 17.00
N ILE A 201 12.02 -12.91 17.84
CA ILE A 201 10.66 -12.58 17.37
C ILE A 201 10.67 -11.34 16.47
N GLU A 202 11.44 -10.30 16.82
CA GLU A 202 11.56 -9.09 15.99
C GLU A 202 12.20 -9.42 14.62
N ASP A 203 13.30 -10.17 14.61
CA ASP A 203 13.97 -10.61 13.38
C ASP A 203 13.03 -11.41 12.48
N LEU A 204 12.19 -12.27 13.08
CA LEU A 204 11.21 -13.08 12.35
C LEU A 204 10.12 -12.21 11.73
N LEU A 205 9.55 -11.27 12.50
CA LEU A 205 8.49 -10.37 12.01
C LEU A 205 9.03 -9.37 10.98
N GLU A 206 10.29 -8.94 11.11
CA GLU A 206 10.97 -8.14 10.09
C GLU A 206 11.15 -8.94 8.79
N ALA A 207 11.65 -10.17 8.88
CA ALA A 207 11.83 -11.05 7.73
C ALA A 207 10.51 -11.38 7.01
N ASP A 208 9.43 -11.63 7.75
CA ASP A 208 8.10 -11.88 7.18
C ASP A 208 7.54 -10.66 6.42
N ASN A 209 7.96 -9.46 6.82
CA ASN A 209 7.63 -8.21 6.14
C ASN A 209 8.57 -7.86 4.99
N GLU A 210 9.63 -8.60 4.73
CA GLU A 210 10.45 -8.35 3.56
C GLU A 210 9.67 -8.62 2.26
N ARG A 211 10.06 -7.94 1.19
CA ARG A 211 9.41 -8.16 -0.12
C ARG A 211 9.72 -9.59 -0.57
N PRO A 212 8.70 -10.39 -0.92
CA PRO A 212 8.94 -11.75 -1.34
C PRO A 212 9.74 -11.75 -2.65
N GLU A 213 10.75 -12.59 -2.70
CA GLU A 213 11.60 -12.76 -3.88
C GLU A 213 11.01 -13.86 -4.76
N VAL A 214 10.94 -13.60 -6.06
CA VAL A 214 10.41 -14.59 -7.00
C VAL A 214 11.42 -15.70 -7.16
N THR A 215 11.11 -16.89 -6.63
CA THR A 215 11.95 -18.07 -6.70
C THR A 215 11.28 -19.15 -7.53
N LEU A 216 11.98 -19.64 -8.55
CA LEU A 216 11.57 -20.74 -9.41
C LEU A 216 12.21 -22.04 -8.95
N VAL A 217 11.52 -23.14 -9.18
CA VAL A 217 12.06 -24.49 -9.03
C VAL A 217 12.37 -25.06 -10.42
N ALA A 218 13.65 -25.35 -10.67
CA ALA A 218 14.09 -26.17 -11.78
C ALA A 218 13.59 -27.61 -11.57
N ARG A 219 12.70 -28.09 -12.45
CA ARG A 219 12.05 -29.38 -12.26
C ARG A 219 13.01 -30.52 -12.62
N PRO A 220 13.37 -31.40 -11.68
CA PRO A 220 14.28 -32.51 -11.97
C PRO A 220 13.81 -33.36 -13.15
N GLY A 221 14.75 -33.71 -14.02
CA GLY A 221 14.49 -34.47 -15.25
C GLY A 221 13.95 -33.64 -16.42
N ARG A 222 13.72 -32.34 -16.24
CA ARG A 222 13.33 -31.41 -17.32
C ARG A 222 14.35 -30.31 -17.55
N THR A 223 14.95 -29.81 -16.47
CA THR A 223 16.08 -28.86 -16.53
C THR A 223 16.85 -28.90 -15.21
N THR A 224 18.08 -28.39 -15.21
CA THR A 224 18.88 -28.16 -14.01
C THR A 224 18.79 -26.70 -13.54
N ALA A 225 19.23 -26.40 -12.32
CA ALA A 225 19.28 -25.01 -11.84
C ALA A 225 20.27 -24.18 -12.66
N ASP A 226 21.41 -24.77 -13.04
CA ASP A 226 22.42 -24.12 -13.88
C ASP A 226 21.86 -23.80 -15.28
N GLU A 227 21.21 -24.75 -15.93
CA GLU A 227 20.54 -24.51 -17.23
C GLU A 227 19.45 -23.44 -17.13
N LEU A 228 18.72 -23.39 -16.01
CA LEU A 228 17.70 -22.39 -15.77
C LEU A 228 18.32 -21.00 -15.55
N LEU A 229 19.39 -20.90 -14.76
CA LEU A 229 20.17 -19.67 -14.57
C LEU A 229 20.69 -19.14 -15.92
N ASP A 230 21.30 -20.00 -16.73
CA ASP A 230 21.80 -19.65 -18.06
C ASP A 230 20.67 -19.13 -18.96
N SER A 231 19.49 -19.75 -18.89
CA SER A 231 18.34 -19.35 -19.72
C SER A 231 17.72 -18.00 -19.33
N VAL A 232 17.84 -17.60 -18.06
CA VAL A 232 17.32 -16.33 -17.54
C VAL A 232 18.38 -15.22 -17.64
N GLY A 233 19.66 -15.60 -17.61
CA GLY A 233 20.82 -14.72 -17.61
C GLY A 233 21.38 -14.52 -16.20
N GLU A 234 22.70 -14.64 -16.06
CA GLU A 234 23.42 -14.58 -14.77
C GLU A 234 23.20 -13.26 -14.01
N ASP A 235 22.98 -12.14 -14.71
CA ASP A 235 22.68 -10.85 -14.08
C ASP A 235 21.24 -10.74 -13.55
N SER A 236 20.34 -11.58 -14.08
CA SER A 236 18.89 -11.52 -13.81
C SER A 236 18.43 -12.56 -12.80
N ALA A 237 19.29 -13.52 -12.43
CA ALA A 237 18.95 -14.57 -11.50
C ALA A 237 20.15 -15.08 -10.69
N LEU A 238 19.87 -15.58 -9.49
CA LEU A 238 20.86 -16.10 -8.55
C LEU A 238 20.46 -17.52 -8.11
N PRO A 239 21.42 -18.41 -7.81
CA PRO A 239 21.12 -19.70 -7.21
C PRO A 239 20.40 -19.52 -5.87
N GLY A 240 19.48 -20.43 -5.56
CA GLY A 240 18.78 -20.43 -4.28
C GLY A 240 19.70 -20.84 -3.13
N ARG A 241 19.49 -20.23 -1.96
CA ARG A 241 20.32 -20.44 -0.77
C ARG A 241 20.20 -21.86 -0.19
N TRP A 242 18.99 -22.41 -0.20
CA TRP A 242 18.64 -23.61 0.59
C TRP A 242 18.39 -24.87 -0.23
N SER A 243 18.07 -24.73 -1.51
CA SER A 243 17.74 -25.85 -2.39
C SER A 243 18.58 -25.80 -3.66
N PRO A 244 19.18 -26.93 -4.08
CA PRO A 244 19.96 -27.01 -5.32
C PRO A 244 19.10 -26.89 -6.58
N HIS A 245 17.77 -26.90 -6.44
CA HIS A 245 16.82 -26.73 -7.55
C HIS A 245 16.25 -25.32 -7.62
N ALA A 246 16.57 -24.45 -6.68
CA ALA A 246 16.00 -23.12 -6.60
C ALA A 246 16.81 -22.11 -7.43
N VAL A 247 16.12 -21.29 -8.20
CA VAL A 247 16.67 -20.15 -8.92
C VAL A 247 15.84 -18.93 -8.57
N ARG A 248 16.47 -17.93 -7.99
CA ARG A 248 15.83 -16.68 -7.56
C ARG A 248 16.03 -15.61 -8.62
N LEU A 249 14.95 -14.92 -9.01
CA LEU A 249 15.02 -13.78 -9.92
C LEU A 249 15.46 -12.52 -9.17
N SER A 250 16.48 -11.84 -9.67
CA SER A 250 17.10 -10.68 -9.02
C SER A 250 16.18 -9.45 -8.99
N GLU A 251 15.40 -9.23 -10.06
CA GLU A 251 14.48 -8.08 -10.17
C GLU A 251 12.99 -8.49 -10.02
N GLY A 252 12.73 -9.74 -9.65
CA GLY A 252 11.39 -10.32 -9.71
C GLY A 252 10.89 -10.47 -11.15
N GLY A 253 9.60 -10.19 -11.37
CA GLY A 253 8.99 -10.22 -12.70
C GLY A 253 7.76 -11.11 -12.80
N GLU A 254 7.31 -11.38 -14.04
CA GLU A 254 6.21 -12.31 -14.32
C GLU A 254 6.78 -13.69 -14.71
N PRO A 255 6.83 -14.70 -13.81
CA PRO A 255 7.36 -16.03 -14.12
C PRO A 255 6.78 -16.65 -15.38
N GLY A 256 5.47 -16.47 -15.61
CA GLY A 256 4.77 -17.01 -16.78
C GLY A 256 5.22 -16.41 -18.12
N SER A 257 6.04 -15.36 -18.11
CA SER A 257 6.67 -14.82 -19.31
C SER A 257 7.91 -15.61 -19.75
N LEU A 258 8.54 -16.35 -18.82
CA LEU A 258 9.74 -17.14 -19.08
C LEU A 258 9.41 -18.40 -19.88
N GLU A 259 10.22 -18.69 -20.89
CA GLU A 259 10.06 -19.86 -21.75
C GLU A 259 10.10 -21.17 -20.94
N ALA A 260 11.06 -21.30 -20.01
CA ALA A 260 11.17 -22.47 -19.15
C ALA A 260 9.91 -22.74 -18.31
N VAL A 261 9.18 -21.69 -17.92
CA VAL A 261 7.91 -21.83 -17.18
C VAL A 261 6.78 -22.24 -18.14
N ARG A 262 6.70 -21.64 -19.32
CA ARG A 262 5.69 -21.99 -20.35
C ARG A 262 5.81 -23.43 -20.85
N GLU A 263 7.04 -23.94 -20.94
CA GLU A 263 7.34 -25.33 -21.29
C GLU A 263 7.19 -26.30 -20.10
N GLY A 264 6.95 -25.77 -18.90
CA GLY A 264 6.85 -26.54 -17.67
C GLY A 264 8.16 -27.21 -17.26
N ARG A 265 9.30 -26.66 -17.65
CA ARG A 265 10.64 -27.02 -17.16
C ARG A 265 10.94 -26.39 -15.81
N ALA A 266 10.39 -25.20 -15.56
CA ALA A 266 10.45 -24.50 -14.28
C ALA A 266 9.04 -24.14 -13.78
N GLY A 267 8.90 -23.77 -12.51
CA GLY A 267 7.65 -23.24 -11.95
C GLY A 267 7.77 -22.76 -10.53
#